data_AF-A0A922I4W5-F1
#
_entry.id   AF-A0A922I4W5-F1
#
_cell.length_a   1.000
_cell.length_b   1.000
_cell.length_c   1.000
_cell.angle_alpha   90.00
_cell.angle_beta   90.00
_cell.angle_gamma   90.00
#
_symmetry.space_group_name_H-M   'P 1'
#
loop_
_entity.id
_entity.type
_entity.pdbx_description
1 polymer ?
#
loop_
_entity_poly.entity_id
_entity_poly.type
_entity_poly.pdbx_seq_one_letter_code
_entity_poly.pdbx_strand_id
1 'polypeptide(L)'
;MIITATEHHQPQIFIKSIKRTLGIGCVFMAFFGDQLITTVTHRLPNHCSILQADLFTIHLAIRWIIDNHLDYSATTIICNNIGALQHVVKKNNKKKSELAESIIRSTNDNIIICWKKVDRNDPIQRKLRKKQQ
;
A
#
# COMPACT_ATOMS: atom_id res chain seq x y z
N MET A 1 14.95 -37.28 4.56
CA MET A 1 13.91 -36.30 4.91
C MET A 1 13.98 -35.20 3.86
N ILE A 2 13.10 -35.25 2.86
CA ILE A 2 13.07 -34.28 1.77
C ILE A 2 12.23 -33.12 2.26
N ILE A 3 12.84 -31.95 2.47
CA ILE A 3 12.12 -30.71 2.73
C ILE A 3 11.64 -30.23 1.36
N THR A 4 10.41 -30.56 1.01
CA THR A 4 9.73 -30.00 -0.16
C THR A 4 9.56 -28.50 0.05
N ALA A 5 9.98 -27.71 -0.95
CA ALA A 5 9.95 -26.25 -0.95
C ALA A 5 8.64 -25.71 -0.36
N THR A 6 8.75 -24.99 0.75
CA THR A 6 7.65 -24.18 1.27
C THR A 6 7.31 -23.13 0.22
N GLU A 7 6.12 -23.22 -0.38
CA GLU A 7 5.53 -22.14 -1.15
C GLU A 7 5.40 -20.92 -0.24
N HIS A 8 6.42 -20.07 -0.23
CA HIS A 8 6.43 -18.81 0.50
C HIS A 8 5.34 -17.91 -0.10
N HIS A 9 4.13 -18.00 0.46
CA HIS A 9 3.02 -17.10 0.13
C HIS A 9 3.31 -15.73 0.74
N GLN A 10 4.05 -14.90 0.03
CA GLN A 10 4.49 -13.62 0.57
C GLN A 10 3.33 -12.65 0.87
N PRO A 11 3.47 -11.76 1.86
CA PRO A 11 2.41 -10.81 2.19
C PRO A 11 2.15 -9.83 1.03
N GLN A 12 0.88 -9.70 0.66
CA GLN A 12 0.40 -8.71 -0.31
C GLN A 12 -0.34 -7.59 0.42
N ILE A 13 0.12 -6.35 0.24
CA ILE A 13 -0.49 -5.19 0.87
C ILE A 13 -1.24 -4.39 -0.18
N PHE A 14 -2.55 -4.32 -0.05
CA PHE A 14 -3.39 -3.53 -0.92
C PHE A 14 -3.65 -2.18 -0.29
N ILE A 15 -3.37 -1.11 -1.04
CA ILE A 15 -3.60 0.25 -0.58
C ILE A 15 -4.74 0.90 -1.38
N LYS A 16 -5.51 1.75 -0.71
CA LYS A 16 -6.59 2.50 -1.34
C LYS A 16 -6.91 3.78 -0.57
N SER A 17 -6.87 4.92 -1.23
CA SER A 17 -7.51 6.14 -0.76
C SER A 17 -9.05 6.04 -0.81
N ILE A 18 -9.69 6.69 0.16
CA ILE A 18 -11.14 6.75 0.31
C ILE A 18 -11.54 8.23 0.33
N LYS A 19 -12.47 8.62 -0.54
CA LYS A 19 -13.13 9.94 -0.48
C LYS A 19 -14.59 9.71 -0.08
N ARG A 20 -15.01 10.30 1.05
CA ARG A 20 -16.41 10.35 1.50
C ARG A 20 -16.87 11.81 1.54
N THR A 21 -18.17 12.05 1.66
CA THR A 21 -18.76 13.38 1.83
C THR A 21 -18.17 14.17 3.01
N LEU A 22 -17.74 13.46 4.07
CA LEU A 22 -17.17 14.04 5.29
C LEU A 22 -15.64 14.22 5.25
N GLY A 23 -14.97 13.92 4.12
CA GLY A 23 -13.53 14.14 3.98
C GLY A 23 -12.80 12.99 3.28
N ILE A 24 -11.47 13.05 3.33
CA ILE A 24 -10.57 12.09 2.70
C ILE A 24 -9.93 11.22 3.76
N GLY A 25 -9.72 9.95 3.44
CA GLY A 25 -9.01 9.00 4.28
C GLY A 25 -8.25 8.01 3.43
N CYS A 26 -7.57 7.11 4.10
CA CYS A 26 -6.84 6.02 3.49
C CYS A 26 -7.07 4.73 4.24
N VAL A 27 -7.00 3.62 3.49
CA VAL A 27 -6.97 2.28 4.06
C VAL A 27 -5.87 1.47 3.40
N PHE A 28 -5.15 0.68 4.18
CA PHE A 28 -4.43 -0.47 3.65
C PHE A 28 -4.91 -1.76 4.30
N MET A 29 -4.81 -2.85 3.55
CA MET A 29 -5.08 -4.19 4.01
C MET A 29 -3.92 -5.09 3.62
N ALA A 30 -3.35 -5.81 4.58
CA ALA A 30 -2.32 -6.81 4.33
C ALA A 30 -2.93 -8.21 4.34
N PHE A 31 -2.55 -9.02 3.36
CA PHE A 31 -2.99 -10.40 3.19
C PHE A 31 -1.80 -11.35 3.12
N PHE A 32 -1.96 -12.55 3.66
CA PHE A 32 -1.08 -13.70 3.42
C PHE A 32 -1.91 -14.76 2.72
N GLY A 33 -1.69 -14.98 1.42
CA GLY A 33 -2.65 -15.69 0.58
C GLY A 33 -4.03 -15.01 0.61
N ASP A 34 -5.08 -15.75 1.00
CA ASP A 34 -6.45 -15.23 1.12
C ASP A 34 -6.82 -14.71 2.52
N GLN A 35 -5.91 -14.86 3.48
CA GLN A 35 -6.12 -14.47 4.87
C GLN A 35 -5.77 -13.00 5.08
N LEU A 36 -6.74 -12.23 5.59
CA LEU A 36 -6.51 -10.86 6.02
C LEU A 36 -5.71 -10.86 7.33
N ILE A 37 -4.51 -10.28 7.30
CA ILE A 37 -3.64 -10.15 8.47
C ILE A 37 -3.97 -8.87 9.23
N THR A 38 -4.06 -7.75 8.51
CA THR A 38 -4.33 -6.45 9.12
C THR A 38 -5.15 -5.54 8.22
N THR A 39 -5.86 -4.60 8.85
CA THR A 39 -6.49 -3.47 8.20
C THR A 39 -6.15 -2.22 8.99
N VAL A 40 -5.57 -1.23 8.32
CA VAL A 40 -5.33 0.08 8.91
C VAL A 40 -6.12 1.11 8.15
N THR A 41 -6.92 1.88 8.87
CA THR A 41 -7.72 2.97 8.32
C THR A 41 -7.32 4.25 9.02
N HIS A 42 -7.09 5.32 8.25
CA HIS A 42 -6.76 6.62 8.79
C HIS A 42 -7.59 7.71 8.10
N ARG A 43 -8.17 8.61 8.90
CA ARG A 43 -8.88 9.78 8.38
C ARG A 43 -7.89 10.93 8.25
N LEU A 44 -7.86 11.55 7.09
CA LEU A 44 -6.99 12.68 6.82
C LEU A 44 -7.74 14.01 7.01
N PRO A 45 -7.03 15.10 7.28
CA PRO A 45 -7.61 16.44 7.27
C PRO A 45 -8.36 16.76 5.97
N ASN A 46 -9.39 17.61 6.05
CA ASN A 46 -10.29 17.91 4.94
C ASN A 46 -9.61 18.54 3.71
N HIS A 47 -8.40 19.08 3.86
CA HIS A 47 -7.63 19.70 2.80
C HIS A 47 -6.67 18.74 2.08
N CYS A 48 -6.56 17.47 2.52
CA CYS A 48 -5.72 16.50 1.84
C CYS A 48 -6.33 16.08 0.51
N SER A 49 -5.51 15.99 -0.54
CA SER A 49 -5.90 15.42 -1.83
C SER A 49 -5.90 13.90 -1.82
N ILE A 50 -6.58 13.29 -2.80
CA ILE A 50 -6.53 11.83 -3.05
C ILE A 50 -5.09 11.35 -3.24
N LEU A 51 -4.28 12.11 -3.98
CA LEU A 51 -2.87 11.81 -4.20
C LEU A 51 -2.07 11.78 -2.90
N GLN A 52 -2.26 12.78 -2.03
CA GLN A 52 -1.63 12.81 -0.71
C GLN A 52 -2.10 11.64 0.16
N ALA A 53 -3.38 11.28 0.07
CA ALA A 53 -3.90 10.12 0.78
C ALA A 53 -3.25 8.82 0.32
N ASP A 54 -3.08 8.61 -0.99
CA ASP A 54 -2.42 7.42 -1.51
C ASP A 54 -0.94 7.36 -1.11
N LEU A 55 -0.21 8.49 -1.21
CA LEU A 55 1.18 8.57 -0.72
C LEU A 55 1.29 8.27 0.77
N PHE A 56 0.37 8.81 1.58
CA PHE A 56 0.35 8.54 3.02
C PHE A 56 0.02 7.07 3.31
N THR A 57 -0.85 6.45 2.52
CA THR A 57 -1.15 5.02 2.63
C THR A 57 0.08 4.16 2.33
N ILE A 58 0.86 4.51 1.29
CA ILE A 58 2.13 3.84 0.98
C ILE A 58 3.09 3.96 2.16
N HIS A 59 3.22 5.16 2.73
CA HIS A 59 4.06 5.38 3.91
C HIS A 59 3.63 4.53 5.11
N LEU A 60 2.33 4.49 5.42
CA LEU A 60 1.80 3.66 6.50
C LEU A 60 2.05 2.17 6.26
N ALA A 61 1.89 1.69 5.02
CA ALA A 61 2.18 0.31 4.66
C ALA A 61 3.66 -0.02 4.87
N ILE A 62 4.57 0.83 4.40
CA ILE A 62 6.02 0.64 4.60
C ILE A 62 6.38 0.62 6.08
N ARG A 63 5.86 1.58 6.84
CA ARG A 63 6.08 1.61 8.29
C ARG A 63 5.60 0.33 8.96
N TRP A 64 4.43 -0.17 8.58
CA TRP A 64 3.92 -1.43 9.11
C TRP A 64 4.83 -2.62 8.77
N ILE A 65 5.36 -2.70 7.54
CA ILE A 65 6.34 -3.73 7.15
C ILE A 65 7.58 -3.67 8.06
N ILE A 66 8.11 -2.45 8.28
CA ILE A 66 9.29 -2.22 9.13
C ILE A 66 9.01 -2.63 10.57
N ASP A 67 7.92 -2.13 11.15
CA ASP A 67 7.53 -2.36 12.54
C ASP A 67 7.23 -3.85 12.83
N ASN A 68 6.90 -4.64 11.79
CA ASN A 68 6.62 -6.08 11.90
C ASN A 68 7.77 -6.96 11.40
N HIS A 69 8.94 -6.39 11.10
CA HIS A 69 10.13 -7.11 10.63
C HIS A 69 9.85 -8.05 9.44
N LEU A 70 8.96 -7.65 8.53
CA LEU A 70 8.65 -8.44 7.35
C LEU A 70 9.79 -8.36 6.34
N ASP A 71 9.97 -9.45 5.57
CA ASP A 71 10.93 -9.46 4.47
C ASP A 71 10.49 -8.47 3.38
N TYR A 72 11.24 -7.38 3.28
CA TYR A 72 11.02 -6.30 2.32
C TYR A 72 11.06 -6.80 0.88
N SER A 73 12.04 -7.68 0.57
CA SER A 73 12.30 -8.20 -0.78
C SER A 73 11.16 -9.03 -1.33
N ALA A 74 10.30 -9.49 -0.43
CA ALA A 74 9.24 -10.42 -0.71
C ALA A 74 7.84 -9.78 -0.54
N THR A 75 7.73 -8.66 0.18
CA THR A 75 6.46 -7.97 0.41
C THR A 75 6.11 -7.06 -0.76
N THR A 76 4.92 -7.25 -1.34
CA THR A 76 4.43 -6.43 -2.46
C THR A 76 3.38 -5.44 -2.00
N ILE A 77 3.61 -4.14 -2.23
CA ILE A 77 2.61 -3.08 -2.06
C ILE A 77 1.89 -2.86 -3.40
N ILE A 78 0.58 -3.07 -3.40
CA ILE A 78 -0.29 -2.96 -4.57
C ILE A 78 -1.07 -1.65 -4.50
N CYS A 79 -0.71 -0.71 -5.38
CA CYS A 79 -1.37 0.59 -5.51
C CYS A 79 -2.22 0.65 -6.78
N ASN A 80 -3.42 1.19 -6.68
CA ASN A 80 -4.30 1.43 -7.84
C ASN A 80 -4.17 2.84 -8.42
N ASN A 81 -3.46 3.77 -7.76
CA ASN A 81 -3.23 5.12 -8.24
C ASN A 81 -1.86 5.25 -8.91
N ILE A 82 -1.87 5.31 -10.25
CA ILE A 82 -0.65 5.47 -11.05
C ILE A 82 0.10 6.78 -10.77
N GLY A 83 -0.60 7.86 -10.39
CA GLY A 83 0.02 9.13 -10.05
C GLY A 83 0.83 9.06 -8.77
N ALA A 84 0.33 8.35 -7.75
CA ALA A 84 1.06 8.11 -6.51
C ALA A 84 2.34 7.30 -6.77
N LEU A 85 2.24 6.25 -7.59
CA LEU A 85 3.40 5.44 -7.99
C LEU A 85 4.43 6.25 -8.75
N GLN A 86 4.01 7.08 -9.71
CA GLN A 86 4.94 7.94 -10.45
C GLN A 86 5.67 8.94 -9.54
N HIS A 87 5.02 9.41 -8.47
CA HIS A 87 5.64 10.29 -7.48
C HIS A 87 6.71 9.59 -6.62
N VAL A 88 6.50 8.30 -6.29
CA VAL A 88 7.44 7.50 -5.50
C VAL A 88 8.59 6.95 -6.37
N VAL A 89 8.28 6.40 -7.55
CA VAL A 89 9.25 5.68 -8.39
C VAL A 89 10.20 6.60 -9.16
N LYS A 90 9.76 7.80 -9.60
CA LYS A 90 10.63 8.69 -10.38
C LYS A 90 11.66 9.38 -9.49
N LYS A 91 12.91 8.88 -9.43
CA LYS A 91 14.01 9.46 -8.63
C LYS A 91 14.23 10.98 -8.88
N ASN A 92 14.11 11.46 -10.13
CA ASN A 92 14.45 12.84 -10.55
C ASN A 92 13.30 13.87 -10.62
N ASN A 93 12.24 13.73 -9.82
CA ASN A 93 11.18 14.75 -9.81
C ASN A 93 11.53 15.90 -8.84
N LYS A 94 11.90 17.08 -9.36
CA LYS A 94 12.23 18.29 -8.57
C LYS A 94 11.10 18.79 -7.67
N LYS A 95 9.87 18.30 -7.85
CA LYS A 95 8.68 18.63 -7.05
C LYS A 95 8.18 17.42 -6.25
N LYS A 96 9.08 16.67 -5.62
CA LYS A 96 8.66 15.62 -4.68
C LYS A 96 8.14 16.25 -3.39
N SER A 97 7.07 15.67 -2.86
CA SER A 97 6.68 15.95 -1.49
C SER A 97 7.69 15.30 -0.55
N GLU A 98 7.92 15.92 0.61
CA GLU A 98 8.75 15.38 1.69
C GLU A 98 8.36 13.94 2.07
N LEU A 99 7.04 13.64 2.01
CA LEU A 99 6.50 12.31 2.22
C LEU A 99 6.99 11.28 1.17
N ALA A 100 7.05 11.66 -0.11
CA ALA A 100 7.58 10.80 -1.16
C ALA A 100 9.08 10.55 -0.98
N GLU A 101 9.83 11.55 -0.51
CA GLU A 101 11.26 11.38 -0.20
C GLU A 101 11.49 10.53 1.05
N SER A 102 10.66 10.67 2.08
CA SER A 102 10.67 9.78 3.24
C SER A 102 10.41 8.33 2.81
N ILE A 103 9.40 8.09 1.99
CA ILE A 103 9.10 6.75 1.43
C ILE A 103 10.34 6.19 0.70
N ILE A 104 10.95 6.96 -0.20
CA ILE A 104 12.11 6.51 -0.97
C ILE A 104 13.28 6.13 -0.04
N ARG A 105 13.59 6.99 0.93
CA ARG A 105 14.66 6.74 1.92
C ARG A 105 14.38 5.49 2.76
N SER A 106 13.13 5.28 3.16
CA SER A 106 12.72 4.10 3.92
C SER A 106 12.70 2.81 3.09
N THR A 107 12.65 2.91 1.76
CA THR A 107 12.56 1.74 0.88
C THR A 107 13.91 1.18 0.40
N ASN A 108 15.00 1.94 0.48
CA ASN A 108 16.42 1.63 0.12
C ASN A 108 16.68 0.27 -0.59
N ASP A 109 15.97 0.02 -1.68
CA ASP A 109 16.11 -1.05 -2.67
C ASP A 109 15.38 -2.41 -2.47
N ASN A 110 14.61 -2.64 -1.39
CA ASN A 110 13.97 -3.97 -1.20
C ASN A 110 12.45 -4.01 -1.31
N ILE A 111 11.71 -2.91 -1.11
CA ILE A 111 10.24 -2.97 -1.14
C ILE A 111 9.73 -2.86 -2.59
N ILE A 112 9.00 -3.88 -3.04
CA ILE A 112 8.37 -3.89 -4.36
C ILE A 112 7.02 -3.15 -4.29
N ILE A 113 6.90 -2.04 -5.01
CA ILE A 113 5.65 -1.29 -5.15
C ILE A 113 5.15 -1.42 -6.58
N CYS A 114 4.02 -2.09 -6.76
CA CYS A 114 3.44 -2.41 -8.06
C CYS A 114 2.15 -1.65 -8.31
N TRP A 115 1.94 -1.27 -9.57
CA TRP A 115 0.60 -0.91 -10.04
C TRP A 115 -0.18 -2.17 -10.35
N LYS A 116 -1.38 -2.30 -9.77
CA LYS A 116 -2.37 -3.27 -10.24
C LYS A 116 -3.67 -2.55 -10.52
N LYS A 117 -4.17 -2.68 -11.75
CA LYS A 117 -5.52 -2.23 -12.08
C LYS A 117 -6.50 -3.01 -11.20
N VAL A 118 -7.42 -2.30 -10.56
CA VAL A 118 -8.48 -2.92 -9.76
C VAL A 118 -9.34 -3.78 -10.68
N ASP A 119 -9.24 -5.09 -10.55
CA ASP A 119 -10.24 -6.01 -11.06
C ASP A 119 -11.43 -6.02 -10.09
N ARG A 120 -12.63 -5.73 -10.60
CA ARG A 120 -13.86 -5.66 -9.80
C ARG A 120 -14.32 -7.03 -9.30
N ASN A 121 -13.81 -8.09 -9.90
CA ASN A 121 -14.11 -9.47 -9.52
C ASN A 121 -13.09 -10.04 -8.55
N ASP A 122 -11.97 -9.35 -8.31
CA ASP A 122 -10.97 -9.75 -7.31
C ASP A 122 -11.62 -9.80 -5.90
N PRO A 123 -11.62 -10.97 -5.22
CA PRO A 123 -12.23 -11.14 -3.90
C PRO A 123 -11.70 -10.15 -2.86
N ILE A 124 -10.42 -9.79 -2.95
CA ILE A 124 -9.78 -8.84 -2.05
C ILE A 124 -10.31 -7.43 -2.29
N GLN A 125 -10.53 -7.06 -3.55
CA GLN A 125 -11.15 -5.77 -3.92
C GLN A 125 -12.61 -5.67 -3.46
N ARG A 126 -13.35 -6.79 -3.45
CA ARG A 126 -14.69 -6.86 -2.85
C ARG A 126 -14.65 -6.67 -1.34
N LYS A 127 -13.70 -7.30 -0.64
CA LYS A 127 -13.49 -7.12 0.81
C LYS A 127 -13.13 -5.66 1.15
N LEU A 128 -12.24 -5.04 0.37
CA LEU A 128 -11.88 -3.61 0.47
C LEU A 128 -13.09 -2.68 0.32
N ARG A 129 -14.05 -3.01 -0.57
CA ARG A 129 -15.27 -2.21 -0.76
C ARG A 129 -16.29 -2.38 0.37
N LYS A 130 -16.46 -3.60 0.90
CA LYS A 130 -17.41 -3.85 1.99
C LYS A 130 -17.04 -3.10 3.28
N LYS A 131 -15.75 -2.92 3.57
CA LYS A 131 -15.29 -2.10 4.72
C LYS A 131 -15.37 -0.57 4.46
N GLN A 132 -15.84 -0.15 3.27
CA GLN A 132 -16.01 1.26 2.89
C GLN A 132 -17.47 1.72 2.90
N GLN A 133 -18.43 0.83 3.17
CA GLN A 133 -19.80 1.18 3.54
C GLN A 133 -19.84 1.41 5.05
#